data_AF-A0A7R9CKU2-F1
#
_entry.id   AF-A0A7R9CKU2-F1
#
_cell.length_a   1.000
_cell.length_b   1.000
_cell.length_c   1.000
_cell.angle_alpha   90.00
_cell.angle_beta   90.00
_cell.angle_gamma   90.00
#
_symmetry.space_group_name_H-M   'P 1'
#
loop_
_entity.id
_entity.type
_entity.pdbx_description
1 polymer ?
#
loop_
_entity_poly.entity_id
_entity_poly.type
_entity_poly.pdbx_seq_one_letter_code
_entity_poly.pdbx_strand_id
1 'polypeptide(L)'
;MSEGLPTQLEPEVKEERLSDDDEYRAINPPAKNKKKTLKQRRKIREAKKEELKRKHVDKVEKKKASDIYKLRFLNQQLSKQESKLEVIRDKRERKEKARLLQPKHLSKVRFQPLDLEFNLRQELKGNLRNVKPQGNLLKSRLNSLQSRNVIEPGKLHFKKKGKVKKFEKSTHKMGWEPKGY
;
A
#
# COMPACT_ATOMS: atom_id res chain seq x y z
N MET A 1 31.76 29.88 -11.97
CA MET A 1 32.58 29.80 -13.20
C MET A 1 32.30 31.08 -13.96
N SER A 2 33.28 31.98 -13.98
CA SER A 2 33.21 33.34 -14.51
C SER A 2 32.97 33.35 -16.02
N GLU A 3 31.88 33.99 -16.45
CA GLU A 3 31.68 34.37 -17.85
C GLU A 3 32.49 35.64 -18.10
N GLY A 4 33.51 35.55 -18.97
CA GLY A 4 34.36 36.68 -19.33
C GLY A 4 33.68 37.60 -20.35
N LEU A 5 33.65 38.90 -20.04
CA LEU A 5 33.22 39.97 -20.93
C LEU A 5 34.17 40.08 -22.14
N PRO A 6 33.69 40.21 -23.39
CA PRO A 6 34.52 40.58 -24.53
C PRO A 6 34.84 42.08 -24.50
N THR A 7 36.13 42.41 -24.45
CA THR A 7 36.66 43.77 -24.57
C THR A 7 36.30 44.36 -25.93
N GLN A 8 35.68 45.54 -25.93
CA GLN A 8 35.34 46.30 -27.12
C GLN A 8 36.63 46.89 -27.72
N LEU A 9 37.01 46.45 -28.92
CA LEU A 9 37.99 47.13 -29.76
C LEU A 9 37.30 48.34 -30.40
N GLU A 10 37.79 49.54 -30.08
CA GLU A 10 37.36 50.78 -30.71
C GLU A 10 37.66 50.75 -32.21
N PRO A 11 36.72 51.14 -33.09
CA PRO A 11 37.01 51.30 -34.50
C PRO A 11 37.73 52.63 -34.75
N GLU A 12 38.91 52.56 -35.37
CA GLU A 12 39.57 53.72 -35.98
C GLU A 12 38.64 54.36 -37.02
N VAL A 13 38.32 55.63 -36.76
CA VAL A 13 37.54 56.50 -37.62
C VAL A 13 38.33 56.76 -38.91
N LYS A 14 37.88 56.21 -40.03
CA LYS A 14 38.19 56.71 -41.37
C LYS A 14 37.02 57.57 -41.83
N GLU A 15 37.16 58.87 -41.64
CA GLU A 15 36.38 59.88 -42.33
C GLU A 15 36.74 59.84 -43.83
N GLU A 16 35.86 59.35 -44.69
CA GLU A 16 35.77 59.85 -46.07
C GLU A 16 34.32 59.81 -46.57
N ARG A 17 33.77 61.02 -46.69
CA ARG A 17 32.81 61.51 -47.68
C ARG A 17 31.39 60.92 -47.68
N LEU A 18 30.48 61.78 -47.22
CA LEU A 18 29.07 61.82 -47.60
C LEU A 18 28.94 61.87 -49.13
N SER A 19 28.40 60.79 -49.71
CA SER A 19 27.70 60.82 -50.98
C SER A 19 26.26 60.39 -50.71
N ASP A 20 25.34 61.35 -50.82
CA ASP A 20 23.91 61.08 -50.90
C ASP A 20 23.65 60.23 -52.15
N ASP A 21 23.31 58.96 -51.95
CA ASP A 21 22.57 58.13 -52.89
C ASP A 21 21.93 56.97 -52.10
N ASP A 22 20.63 57.11 -51.80
CA ASP A 22 19.79 56.08 -51.21
C ASP A 22 19.62 54.88 -52.19
N GLU A 23 20.58 53.95 -52.18
CA GLU A 23 20.39 52.60 -52.73
C GLU A 23 20.44 51.57 -51.59
N TYR A 24 19.28 51.03 -51.22
CA TYR A 24 19.16 49.82 -50.41
C TYR A 24 19.84 48.63 -51.11
N ARG A 25 21.16 48.44 -50.92
CA ARG A 25 21.87 47.24 -51.36
C ARG A 25 21.77 46.16 -50.30
N ALA A 26 21.03 45.10 -50.61
CA ALA A 26 21.03 43.89 -49.80
C ALA A 26 22.48 43.39 -49.65
N ILE A 27 22.99 43.38 -48.40
CA ILE A 27 24.35 42.95 -48.03
C ILE A 27 24.67 41.55 -48.56
N ASN A 28 23.63 40.74 -48.81
CA ASN A 28 23.77 39.38 -49.29
C ASN A 28 23.28 39.27 -50.75
N PRO A 29 24.11 38.82 -51.70
CA PRO A 29 23.67 38.60 -53.08
C PRO A 29 22.51 37.59 -53.12
N PRO A 30 21.59 37.70 -54.10
CA PRO A 30 20.44 36.81 -54.21
C PRO A 30 20.88 35.34 -54.28
N ALA A 31 20.37 34.52 -53.36
CA ALA A 31 20.79 33.14 -53.20
C ALA A 31 20.46 32.32 -54.46
N LYS A 32 21.50 31.96 -55.24
CA LYS A 32 21.35 31.10 -56.41
C LYS A 32 21.01 29.67 -55.97
N ASN A 33 19.79 29.20 -56.26
CA ASN A 33 19.33 27.85 -55.91
C ASN A 33 19.98 26.79 -56.84
N LYS A 34 21.21 26.38 -56.53
CA LYS A 34 21.90 25.29 -57.22
C LYS A 34 21.38 23.95 -56.72
N LYS A 35 20.60 23.25 -57.55
CA LYS A 35 20.09 21.91 -57.24
C LYS A 35 21.25 20.92 -57.09
N LYS A 36 21.30 20.20 -55.98
CA LYS A 36 22.29 19.13 -55.75
C LYS A 36 22.13 18.00 -56.77
N THR A 37 23.24 17.53 -57.31
CA THR A 37 23.26 16.39 -58.26
C THR A 37 22.88 15.09 -57.58
N LEU A 38 22.42 14.09 -58.34
CA LEU A 38 22.02 12.77 -57.80
C LEU A 38 23.16 12.09 -57.02
N LYS A 39 24.40 12.21 -57.50
CA LYS A 39 25.61 11.69 -56.82
C LYS A 39 25.86 12.37 -55.49
N GLN A 40 25.68 13.70 -55.41
CA GLN A 40 25.78 14.45 -54.16
C GLN A 40 24.67 14.07 -53.17
N ARG A 41 23.43 13.89 -53.65
CA ARG A 41 22.30 13.42 -52.81
C ARG A 41 22.54 12.02 -52.25
N ARG A 42 23.10 11.10 -53.06
CA ARG A 42 23.45 9.74 -52.63
C ARG A 42 24.53 9.76 -51.53
N LYS A 43 25.62 10.50 -51.72
CA LYS A 43 26.69 10.66 -50.71
C LYS A 43 26.17 11.23 -49.39
N ILE A 44 25.31 12.26 -49.44
CA ILE A 44 24.69 12.83 -48.22
C ILE A 44 23.79 11.81 -47.53
N ARG A 45 23.02 11.02 -48.29
CA ARG A 45 22.14 9.98 -47.73
C ARG A 45 22.95 8.88 -47.05
N GLU A 46 24.05 8.45 -47.65
CA GLU A 46 24.95 7.45 -47.09
C GLU A 46 25.64 7.98 -45.82
N ALA A 47 26.21 9.18 -45.85
CA ALA A 47 26.80 9.83 -44.68
C ALA A 47 25.79 9.99 -43.51
N LYS A 48 24.56 10.42 -43.80
CA LYS A 48 23.49 10.50 -42.78
C LYS A 48 23.14 9.14 -42.20
N LYS A 49 23.09 8.08 -43.01
CA LYS A 49 22.82 6.71 -42.52
C LYS A 49 23.94 6.23 -41.62
N GLU A 50 25.20 6.49 -41.97
CA GLU A 50 26.35 6.13 -41.13
C GLU A 50 26.37 6.91 -39.82
N GLU A 51 26.08 8.20 -39.85
CA GLU A 51 25.98 9.04 -38.65
C GLU A 51 24.86 8.54 -37.71
N LEU A 52 23.70 8.17 -38.25
CA LEU A 52 22.60 7.59 -37.47
C LEU A 52 22.98 6.25 -36.85
N LYS A 53 23.71 5.39 -37.59
CA LYS A 53 24.22 4.12 -37.05
C LYS A 53 25.20 4.35 -35.90
N ARG A 54 26.16 5.27 -36.05
CA ARG A 54 27.10 5.64 -34.98
C ARG A 54 26.36 6.14 -33.74
N LYS A 55 25.46 7.11 -33.92
CA LYS A 55 24.61 7.63 -32.82
C LYS A 55 23.79 6.53 -32.15
N HIS A 56 23.31 5.53 -32.89
CA HIS A 56 22.57 4.42 -32.32
C HIS A 56 23.47 3.53 -31.46
N VAL A 57 24.67 3.18 -31.94
CA VAL A 57 25.66 2.41 -31.18
C VAL A 57 26.04 3.15 -29.89
N ASP A 58 26.38 4.44 -29.98
CA ASP A 58 26.74 5.26 -28.82
C ASP A 58 25.60 5.31 -27.78
N LYS A 59 24.35 5.40 -28.24
CA LYS A 59 23.17 5.36 -27.35
C LYS A 59 23.03 4.01 -26.66
N VAL A 60 23.27 2.92 -27.37
CA VAL A 60 23.21 1.56 -26.80
C VAL A 60 24.31 1.37 -25.77
N GLU A 61 25.53 1.82 -26.04
CA GLU A 61 26.66 1.74 -25.09
C GLU A 61 26.39 2.58 -23.83
N LYS A 62 25.89 3.81 -23.98
CA LYS A 62 25.46 4.64 -22.85
C LYS A 62 24.36 3.99 -22.02
N LYS A 63 23.40 3.32 -22.69
CA LYS A 63 22.34 2.56 -22.00
C LYS A 63 22.93 1.40 -21.20
N LYS A 64 23.80 0.58 -21.81
CA LYS A 64 24.49 -0.53 -21.12
C LYS A 64 25.21 -0.05 -19.86
N ALA A 65 25.97 1.03 -19.96
CA ALA A 65 26.64 1.63 -18.80
C ALA A 65 25.62 2.06 -17.73
N SER A 66 24.53 2.73 -18.12
CA SER A 66 23.47 3.15 -17.19
C SER A 66 22.76 1.95 -16.53
N ASP A 67 22.57 0.86 -17.26
CA ASP A 67 21.89 -0.33 -16.78
C ASP A 67 22.74 -1.07 -15.75
N ILE A 68 24.07 -1.11 -15.92
CA ILE A 68 25.00 -1.63 -14.90
C ILE A 68 24.81 -0.90 -13.56
N TYR A 69 24.65 0.43 -13.57
CA TYR A 69 24.37 1.19 -12.35
C TYR A 69 22.98 0.88 -11.77
N LYS A 70 21.96 0.71 -12.63
CA LYS A 70 20.61 0.34 -12.21
C LYS A 70 20.55 -1.05 -11.56
N LEU A 71 21.35 -2.01 -12.03
CA LEU A 71 21.40 -3.36 -11.45
C LEU A 71 21.66 -3.33 -9.95
N ARG A 72 22.52 -2.43 -9.46
CA ARG A 72 22.78 -2.28 -8.01
C ARG A 72 21.49 -1.93 -7.24
N PHE A 73 20.71 -0.99 -7.77
CA PHE A 73 19.45 -0.58 -7.13
C PHE A 73 18.40 -1.68 -7.23
N LEU A 74 18.31 -2.38 -8.36
CA LEU A 74 17.41 -3.52 -8.54
C LEU A 74 17.74 -4.65 -7.55
N ASN A 75 19.02 -5.00 -7.40
CA ASN A 75 19.43 -6.03 -6.44
C ASN A 75 19.09 -5.62 -4.99
N GLN A 76 19.29 -4.36 -4.64
CA GLN A 76 18.90 -3.85 -3.31
C GLN A 76 17.37 -3.89 -3.11
N GLN A 77 16.59 -3.59 -4.15
CA GLN A 77 15.13 -3.70 -4.11
C GLN A 77 14.68 -5.15 -3.96
N LEU A 78 15.27 -6.07 -4.73
CA LEU A 78 14.98 -7.50 -4.66
C LEU A 78 15.30 -8.06 -3.26
N SER A 79 16.49 -7.79 -2.72
CA SER A 79 16.85 -8.23 -1.36
C SER A 79 15.89 -7.69 -0.29
N LYS A 80 15.46 -6.43 -0.40
CA LYS A 80 14.44 -5.84 0.49
C LYS A 80 13.06 -6.48 0.32
N GLN A 81 12.70 -6.90 -0.89
CA GLN A 81 11.44 -7.61 -1.15
C GLN A 81 11.49 -9.04 -0.61
N GLU A 82 12.57 -9.77 -0.86
CA GLU A 82 12.79 -11.14 -0.41
C GLU A 82 12.75 -11.23 1.11
N SER A 83 13.50 -10.40 1.82
CA SER A 83 13.47 -10.33 3.30
C SER A 83 12.07 -10.03 3.85
N LYS A 84 11.30 -9.14 3.22
CA LYS A 84 9.91 -8.88 3.61
C LYS A 84 9.01 -10.10 3.39
N LEU A 85 9.17 -10.76 2.24
CA LEU A 85 8.40 -11.94 1.88
C LEU A 85 8.70 -13.11 2.82
N GLU A 86 9.97 -13.30 3.19
CA GLU A 86 10.41 -14.31 4.15
C GLU A 86 9.75 -14.09 5.52
N VAL A 87 9.79 -12.86 6.05
CA VAL A 87 9.09 -12.53 7.32
C VAL A 87 7.59 -12.80 7.23
N ILE A 88 6.95 -12.49 6.10
CA ILE A 88 5.52 -12.77 5.89
C ILE A 88 5.26 -14.28 5.84
N ARG A 89 6.13 -15.03 5.16
CA ARG A 89 6.05 -16.50 5.04
C ARG A 89 6.19 -17.15 6.41
N ASP A 90 7.19 -16.78 7.18
CA ASP A 90 7.39 -17.25 8.56
C ASP A 90 6.18 -16.97 9.44
N LYS A 91 5.61 -15.76 9.35
CA LYS A 91 4.39 -15.40 10.09
C LYS A 91 3.21 -16.27 9.68
N ARG A 92 3.05 -16.55 8.37
CA ARG A 92 1.99 -17.44 7.87
C ARG A 92 2.19 -18.86 8.36
N GLU A 93 3.40 -19.41 8.27
CA GLU A 93 3.72 -20.75 8.73
C GLU A 93 3.51 -20.91 10.25
N ARG A 94 3.94 -19.93 11.05
CA ARG A 94 3.69 -19.91 12.51
C ARG A 94 2.18 -19.86 12.80
N LYS A 95 1.42 -19.06 12.05
CA LYS A 95 -0.04 -18.96 12.21
C LYS A 95 -0.75 -20.26 11.81
N GLU A 96 -0.32 -20.92 10.73
CA GLU A 96 -0.87 -22.21 10.31
C GLU A 96 -0.60 -23.29 11.37
N LYS A 97 0.63 -23.38 11.89
CA LYS A 97 0.97 -24.28 13.01
C LYS A 97 0.10 -24.01 14.24
N ALA A 98 -0.10 -22.74 14.61
CA ALA A 98 -0.98 -22.38 15.73
C ALA A 98 -2.46 -22.70 15.45
N ARG A 99 -2.93 -22.52 14.20
CA ARG A 99 -4.31 -22.79 13.79
C ARG A 99 -4.66 -24.29 13.86
N LEU A 100 -3.69 -25.17 13.66
CA LEU A 100 -3.88 -26.62 13.83
C LEU A 100 -4.13 -27.02 15.29
N LEU A 101 -3.53 -26.29 16.24
CA LEU A 101 -3.66 -26.55 17.68
C LEU A 101 -4.89 -25.87 18.31
N GLN A 102 -5.32 -24.73 17.74
CA GLN A 102 -6.40 -23.93 18.28
C GLN A 102 -7.77 -24.33 17.71
N PRO A 103 -8.85 -24.21 18.50
CA PRO A 103 -10.21 -24.37 18.00
C PRO A 103 -10.53 -23.43 16.83
N LYS A 104 -11.38 -23.87 15.90
CA LYS A 104 -11.79 -23.07 14.75
C LYS A 104 -12.86 -22.07 15.16
N HIS A 105 -13.02 -21.02 14.35
CA HIS A 105 -14.03 -20.00 14.58
C HIS A 105 -15.29 -20.35 13.78
N LEU A 106 -16.34 -20.81 14.48
CA LEU A 106 -17.60 -21.25 13.85
C LEU A 106 -18.66 -20.14 13.78
N SER A 107 -18.76 -19.28 14.80
CA SER A 107 -19.75 -18.21 14.90
C SER A 107 -19.11 -16.85 15.05
N LYS A 108 -19.89 -15.76 15.19
CA LYS A 108 -19.36 -14.43 15.50
C LYS A 108 -18.59 -14.39 16.83
N VAL A 109 -18.97 -15.23 17.80
CA VAL A 109 -18.36 -15.27 19.13
C VAL A 109 -17.13 -16.16 19.10
N ARG A 110 -16.04 -15.75 19.76
CA ARG A 110 -14.85 -16.61 19.87
C ARG A 110 -15.04 -17.62 21.00
N PHE A 111 -14.50 -18.82 20.80
CA PHE A 111 -14.41 -19.81 21.86
C PHE A 111 -13.61 -19.25 23.04
N GLN A 112 -14.13 -19.45 24.26
CA GLN A 112 -13.45 -19.10 25.49
C GLN A 112 -13.28 -20.38 26.30
N PRO A 113 -12.03 -20.79 26.61
CA PRO A 113 -11.82 -21.96 27.46
C PRO A 113 -12.38 -21.68 28.85
N LEU A 114 -13.01 -22.69 29.44
CA LEU A 114 -13.45 -22.66 30.83
C LEU A 114 -12.24 -22.61 31.77
N ASP A 115 -12.35 -21.79 32.82
CA ASP A 115 -11.34 -21.70 33.86
C ASP A 115 -11.22 -23.01 34.64
N LEU A 116 -10.04 -23.22 35.24
CA LEU A 116 -9.77 -24.39 36.08
C LEU A 116 -10.60 -24.32 37.36
N GLU A 117 -11.45 -25.31 37.55
CA GLU A 117 -12.24 -25.48 38.78
C GLU A 117 -11.41 -26.32 39.77
N PHE A 118 -10.88 -25.69 40.83
CA PHE A 118 -10.11 -26.37 41.88
C PHE A 118 -10.47 -25.86 43.27
N ASN A 119 -10.30 -26.73 44.29
CA ASN A 119 -10.49 -26.37 45.69
C ASN A 119 -9.27 -25.62 46.23
N LEU A 120 -9.50 -24.58 47.03
CA LEU A 120 -8.42 -23.87 47.71
C LEU A 120 -7.83 -24.70 48.85
N ARG A 121 -6.62 -24.36 49.30
CA ARG A 121 -5.92 -25.09 50.37
C ARG A 121 -6.73 -25.17 51.66
N GLN A 122 -7.49 -24.13 51.99
CA GLN A 122 -8.34 -24.09 53.19
C GLN A 122 -9.59 -24.99 53.06
N GLU A 123 -10.03 -25.28 51.83
CA GLU A 123 -11.22 -26.08 51.54
C GLU A 123 -10.89 -27.57 51.37
N LEU A 124 -9.62 -27.86 51.08
CA LEU A 124 -9.06 -29.21 51.03
C LEU A 124 -9.01 -29.80 52.45
N LYS A 125 -9.81 -30.84 52.68
CA LYS A 125 -9.81 -31.61 53.92
C LYS A 125 -9.00 -32.90 53.72
N GLY A 126 -8.49 -33.48 54.81
CA GLY A 126 -7.75 -34.74 54.78
C GLY A 126 -8.55 -35.96 54.27
N ASN A 127 -9.89 -35.85 54.22
CA ASN A 127 -10.78 -36.93 53.80
C ASN A 127 -11.70 -36.50 52.65
N LEU A 128 -11.81 -37.35 51.61
CA LEU A 128 -12.59 -37.09 50.40
C LEU A 128 -14.10 -36.94 50.67
N ARG A 129 -14.65 -37.65 51.67
CA ARG A 129 -16.07 -37.57 52.05
C ARG A 129 -16.51 -36.16 52.49
N ASN A 130 -15.57 -35.36 52.99
CA ASN A 130 -15.86 -34.05 53.55
C ASN A 130 -15.56 -32.91 52.56
N VAL A 131 -14.91 -33.22 51.44
CA VAL A 131 -14.59 -32.27 50.38
C VAL A 131 -15.84 -32.00 49.54
N LYS A 132 -16.16 -30.72 49.34
CA LYS A 132 -17.26 -30.35 48.46
C LYS A 132 -16.85 -30.58 47.01
N PRO A 133 -17.68 -31.27 46.19
CA PRO A 133 -17.44 -31.33 44.77
C PRO A 133 -17.58 -29.91 44.19
N GLN A 134 -16.59 -29.47 43.44
CA GLN A 134 -16.63 -28.21 42.72
C GLN A 134 -16.91 -28.46 41.25
N GLY A 135 -17.52 -27.47 40.62
CA GLY A 135 -17.66 -27.42 39.18
C GLY A 135 -19.01 -27.85 38.62
N ASN A 136 -19.24 -27.47 37.37
CA ASN A 136 -20.48 -27.80 36.66
C ASN A 136 -20.18 -28.71 35.47
N LEU A 137 -20.61 -29.97 35.56
CA LEU A 137 -20.44 -30.97 34.51
C LEU A 137 -21.02 -30.52 33.17
N LEU A 138 -22.21 -29.89 33.16
CA LEU A 138 -22.83 -29.43 31.91
C LEU A 138 -21.99 -28.36 31.23
N LYS A 139 -21.44 -27.42 32.02
CA LYS A 139 -20.56 -26.35 31.52
C LYS A 139 -19.27 -26.93 30.93
N SER A 140 -18.67 -27.91 31.62
CA SER A 140 -17.49 -28.63 31.16
C SER A 140 -17.74 -29.38 29.84
N ARG A 141 -18.86 -30.12 29.74
CA ARG A 141 -19.25 -30.84 28.52
C ARG A 141 -19.53 -29.90 27.34
N LEU A 142 -20.22 -28.79 27.58
CA LEU A 142 -20.48 -27.77 26.57
C LEU A 142 -19.16 -27.16 26.04
N ASN A 143 -18.24 -26.80 26.95
CA ASN A 143 -16.93 -26.27 26.58
C ASN A 143 -16.12 -27.29 25.76
N SER A 144 -16.16 -28.57 26.14
CA SER A 144 -15.52 -29.66 25.37
C SER A 144 -16.12 -29.79 23.96
N LEU A 145 -17.44 -29.72 23.80
CA LEU A 145 -18.09 -29.78 22.48
C LEU A 145 -17.74 -28.56 21.61
N GLN A 146 -17.63 -27.37 22.22
CA GLN A 146 -17.20 -26.16 21.52
C GLN A 146 -15.73 -26.21 21.12
N SER A 147 -14.84 -26.73 21.99
CA SER A 147 -13.40 -26.89 21.68
C SER A 147 -13.17 -27.83 20.49
N ARG A 148 -14.01 -28.85 20.35
CA ARG A 148 -14.01 -29.81 19.24
C ARG A 148 -14.73 -29.27 17.99
N ASN A 149 -15.25 -28.05 18.03
CA ASN A 149 -16.01 -27.43 16.96
C ASN A 149 -17.29 -28.20 16.57
N VAL A 150 -17.88 -28.95 17.50
CA VAL A 150 -19.16 -29.67 17.29
C VAL A 150 -20.34 -28.74 17.50
N ILE A 151 -20.22 -27.85 18.50
CA ILE A 151 -21.23 -26.84 18.83
C ILE A 151 -20.59 -25.47 18.67
N GLU A 152 -21.31 -24.51 18.11
CA GLU A 152 -20.82 -23.15 18.00
C GLU A 152 -20.81 -22.41 19.37
N PRO A 153 -19.80 -21.58 19.66
CA PRO A 153 -19.84 -20.71 20.82
C PRO A 153 -20.89 -19.60 20.59
N GLY A 154 -21.68 -19.28 21.63
CA GLY A 154 -22.78 -18.33 21.51
C GLY A 154 -23.07 -17.62 22.83
N LYS A 155 -23.86 -16.54 22.75
CA LYS A 155 -24.39 -15.84 23.93
C LYS A 155 -25.89 -16.07 24.00
N LEU A 156 -26.43 -16.08 25.22
CA LEU A 156 -27.87 -16.13 25.39
C LEU A 156 -28.48 -14.81 24.89
N HIS A 157 -29.36 -14.91 23.90
CA HIS A 157 -30.04 -13.76 23.32
C HIS A 157 -31.39 -13.54 24.00
N PHE A 158 -31.48 -12.50 24.83
CA PHE A 158 -32.76 -12.05 25.37
C PHE A 158 -33.45 -11.10 24.38
N LYS A 159 -34.70 -11.40 24.04
CA LYS A 159 -35.53 -10.47 23.27
C LYS A 159 -35.86 -9.26 24.15
N LYS A 160 -35.46 -8.06 23.71
CA LYS A 160 -35.91 -6.82 24.36
C LYS A 160 -37.41 -6.69 24.13
N LYS A 161 -38.20 -6.81 25.21
CA LYS A 161 -39.63 -6.52 25.14
C LYS A 161 -39.79 -5.01 25.02
N GLY A 162 -40.59 -4.56 24.04
CA GLY A 162 -40.99 -3.16 23.97
C GLY A 162 -41.73 -2.76 25.25
N LYS A 163 -41.61 -1.50 25.66
CA LYS A 163 -42.45 -0.95 26.73
C LYS A 163 -43.90 -0.94 26.21
N VAL A 164 -44.71 -1.89 26.68
CA VAL A 164 -46.14 -1.92 26.37
C VAL A 164 -46.84 -0.97 27.34
N LYS A 165 -47.64 -0.04 26.82
CA LYS A 165 -48.51 0.80 27.65
C LYS A 165 -49.49 -0.12 28.38
N LYS A 166 -49.43 -0.13 29.71
CA LYS A 166 -50.40 -0.83 30.56
C LYS A 166 -51.42 0.20 31.02
N PHE A 167 -52.69 -0.13 30.85
CA PHE A 167 -53.79 0.64 31.42
C PHE A 167 -54.61 -0.28 32.31
N GLU A 168 -55.14 0.25 33.40
CA GLU A 168 -56.14 -0.44 34.20
C GLU A 168 -57.48 -0.35 33.49
N LYS A 169 -58.20 -1.47 33.44
CA LYS A 169 -59.54 -1.49 32.85
C LYS A 169 -60.47 -0.65 33.72
N SER A 170 -61.34 0.14 33.08
CA SER A 170 -62.26 1.04 33.79
C SER A 170 -63.16 0.34 34.82
N THR A 171 -63.44 -0.96 34.65
CA THR A 171 -64.26 -1.76 35.57
C THR A 171 -63.56 -2.15 36.87
N HIS A 172 -62.23 -2.09 36.91
CA HIS A 172 -61.41 -2.44 38.08
C HIS A 172 -60.93 -1.20 38.83
N LYS A 173 -61.31 -0.02 38.35
CA LYS A 173 -60.98 1.26 38.96
C LYS A 173 -62.03 1.58 40.01
N MET A 174 -61.62 1.69 41.28
CA MET A 174 -62.52 2.21 42.31
C MET A 174 -62.75 3.70 42.04
N GLY A 175 -64.01 4.14 42.04
CA GLY A 175 -64.43 5.46 41.55
C GLY A 175 -63.81 6.67 42.30
N TRP A 176 -63.14 6.44 43.43
CA TRP A 176 -62.48 7.45 44.24
C TRP A 176 -60.96 7.57 44.00
N GLU A 177 -60.34 6.70 43.19
CA GLU A 177 -58.89 6.75 42.99
C GLU A 177 -58.48 7.79 41.91
N PRO A 178 -57.58 8.73 42.25
CA PRO A 178 -57.13 9.75 41.30
C PRO A 178 -56.34 9.13 40.15
N LYS A 179 -56.38 9.76 38.96
CA LYS A 179 -55.60 9.34 37.79
C LYS A 179 -54.10 9.46 38.10
N GLY A 180 -53.41 8.33 38.28
CA GLY A 180 -51.96 8.29 38.29
C GLY A 180 -51.40 8.74 36.94
N TYR A 181 -50.52 9.76 36.97
CA TYR A 181 -49.74 10.25 35.84
C TYR A 181 -48.48 9.40 35.63
#